data_AF-A0A523JFC0-F1
#
_entry.id   AF-A0A523JFC0-F1
#
_cell.length_a   1.000
_cell.length_b   1.000
_cell.length_c   1.000
_cell.angle_alpha   90.00
_cell.angle_beta   90.00
_cell.angle_gamma   90.00
#
_symmetry.space_group_name_H-M   'P 1'
#
loop_
_entity.id
_entity.type
_entity.pdbx_description
1 polymer ?
#
loop_
_entity_poly.entity_id
_entity_poly.type
_entity_poly.pdbx_seq_one_letter_code
_entity_poly.pdbx_strand_id
1 'polypeptide(L)'
;MVNLKEHKIVAVIRADNTYEAMSKAEACIDGGINVIEITFSFPKCCEVIKNLKDSCKIIVGAGTVLNIQDARRALDSGADFIVSPHTDAGIINFCRENNKIVISGASTSNEIVSAYKLGANMVKIFPANIIGGPKYVKAIKEPLPFAQIFVTGGVNLENCNEYISSGASLIGVASALFSNTVNMDKKKIIEINARKFIEKVKQI
;
A
#
# COMPACT_ATOMS: atom_id res chain seq x y z
N MET A 1 17.46 -2.50 -3.14
CA MET A 1 16.08 -2.14 -2.72
C MET A 1 15.11 -3.10 -3.39
N VAL A 2 14.00 -3.45 -2.72
CA VAL A 2 12.98 -4.36 -3.27
C VAL A 2 12.21 -3.72 -4.43
N ASN A 3 11.76 -4.51 -5.41
CA ASN A 3 10.97 -4.02 -6.54
C ASN A 3 9.46 -4.20 -6.30
N LEU A 4 8.80 -3.18 -5.74
CA LEU A 4 7.36 -3.24 -5.44
C LEU A 4 6.47 -3.45 -6.68
N LYS A 5 6.92 -3.00 -7.86
CA LYS A 5 6.11 -3.02 -9.09
C LYS A 5 5.88 -4.42 -9.64
N GLU A 6 6.82 -5.34 -9.41
CA GLU A 6 6.68 -6.74 -9.83
C GLU A 6 5.53 -7.45 -9.13
N HIS A 7 5.18 -7.00 -7.92
CA HIS A 7 4.07 -7.58 -7.17
C HIS A 7 2.71 -7.05 -7.61
N LYS A 8 2.65 -5.84 -8.18
CA LYS A 8 1.45 -5.11 -8.64
C LYS A 8 0.35 -4.86 -7.60
N ILE A 9 0.27 -5.63 -6.51
CA ILE A 9 -0.71 -5.51 -5.44
C ILE A 9 -0.07 -5.43 -4.04
N VAL A 10 -0.68 -4.62 -3.17
CA VAL A 10 -0.39 -4.52 -1.73
C VAL A 10 -1.67 -4.75 -0.94
N ALA A 11 -1.64 -5.59 0.09
CA ALA A 11 -2.72 -5.66 1.08
C ALA A 11 -2.50 -4.56 2.14
N VAL A 12 -3.45 -3.65 2.26
CA VAL A 12 -3.40 -2.53 3.21
C VAL A 12 -4.22 -2.89 4.43
N ILE A 13 -3.53 -3.14 5.55
CA ILE A 13 -4.12 -3.65 6.78
C ILE A 13 -4.34 -2.52 7.76
N ARG A 14 -5.62 -2.19 7.94
CA ARG A 14 -6.11 -1.39 9.06
C ARG A 14 -6.77 -2.32 10.08
N ALA A 15 -6.39 -2.13 11.34
CA ALA A 15 -6.83 -2.93 12.48
C ALA A 15 -6.76 -2.09 13.76
N ASP A 16 -7.42 -2.58 14.82
CA ASP A 16 -7.46 -1.91 16.11
C ASP A 16 -6.48 -2.54 17.12
N ASN A 17 -5.97 -3.73 16.83
CA ASN A 17 -5.03 -4.45 17.69
C ASN A 17 -4.12 -5.42 16.91
N THR A 18 -3.06 -5.89 17.58
CA THR A 18 -2.04 -6.80 17.02
C THR A 18 -2.64 -8.11 16.51
N TYR A 19 -3.58 -8.71 17.25
CA TYR A 19 -4.18 -9.99 16.88
C TYR A 19 -4.95 -9.90 15.55
N GLU A 20 -5.80 -8.89 15.42
CA GLU A 20 -6.56 -8.65 14.20
C GLU A 20 -5.64 -8.36 13.00
N ALA A 21 -4.61 -7.53 13.20
CA ALA A 21 -3.64 -7.19 12.17
C ALA A 21 -2.86 -8.42 11.68
N MET A 22 -2.36 -9.25 12.59
CA MET A 22 -1.66 -10.50 12.26
C MET A 22 -2.58 -11.47 11.53
N SER A 23 -3.80 -11.69 12.04
CA SER A 23 -4.77 -12.59 11.43
C SER A 23 -5.12 -12.18 9.99
N LYS A 24 -5.33 -10.89 9.75
CA LYS A 24 -5.55 -10.34 8.41
C LYS A 24 -4.32 -10.52 7.51
N ALA A 25 -3.12 -10.26 8.03
CA ALA A 25 -1.87 -10.37 7.28
C ALA A 25 -1.60 -11.80 6.83
N GLU A 26 -1.66 -12.74 7.76
CA GLU A 26 -1.50 -14.17 7.49
C GLU A 26 -2.50 -14.65 6.45
N ALA A 27 -3.78 -14.27 6.56
CA ALA A 27 -4.79 -14.64 5.58
C ALA A 27 -4.49 -14.11 4.16
N CYS A 28 -3.98 -12.87 4.05
CA CYS A 28 -3.56 -12.31 2.77
C CYS A 28 -2.32 -13.04 2.20
N ILE A 29 -1.37 -13.41 3.05
CA ILE A 29 -0.16 -14.15 2.68
C ILE A 29 -0.54 -15.56 2.20
N ASP A 30 -1.40 -16.27 2.93
CA ASP A 30 -1.95 -17.59 2.56
C ASP A 30 -2.72 -17.51 1.22
N GLY A 31 -3.30 -16.36 0.91
CA GLY A 31 -3.93 -16.06 -0.37
C GLY A 31 -2.97 -15.66 -1.50
N GLY A 32 -1.68 -15.56 -1.22
CA GLY A 32 -0.60 -15.30 -2.19
C GLY A 32 -0.16 -13.84 -2.33
N ILE A 33 -0.61 -12.93 -1.47
CA ILE A 33 -0.13 -11.54 -1.46
C ILE A 33 1.18 -11.45 -0.69
N ASN A 34 2.26 -11.06 -1.37
CA ASN A 34 3.62 -10.99 -0.81
C ASN A 34 4.04 -9.58 -0.37
N VAL A 35 3.16 -8.58 -0.46
CA VAL A 35 3.41 -7.21 -0.02
C VAL A 35 2.30 -6.73 0.90
N ILE A 36 2.67 -6.43 2.14
CA ILE A 36 1.74 -6.02 3.20
C ILE A 36 2.08 -4.60 3.66
N GLU A 37 1.09 -3.72 3.72
CA GLU A 37 1.17 -2.39 4.35
C GLU A 37 0.42 -2.43 5.69
N ILE A 38 1.13 -2.36 6.81
CA ILE A 38 0.52 -2.24 8.14
C ILE A 38 0.30 -0.76 8.43
N THR A 39 -0.96 -0.35 8.63
CA THR A 39 -1.24 1.06 8.95
C THR A 39 -0.94 1.39 10.41
N PHE A 40 -0.40 2.59 10.64
CA PHE A 40 -0.22 3.21 11.96
C PHE A 40 -1.56 3.67 12.56
N SER A 41 -2.52 2.75 12.66
CA SER A 41 -3.86 2.99 13.20
C SER A 41 -4.01 2.64 14.68
N PHE A 42 -3.03 1.94 15.27
CA PHE A 42 -3.05 1.53 16.67
C PHE A 42 -1.62 1.50 17.25
N PRO A 43 -1.43 1.66 18.59
CA PRO A 43 -0.11 1.88 19.20
C PRO A 43 0.94 0.78 18.94
N LYS A 44 0.48 -0.48 18.83
CA LYS A 44 1.33 -1.67 18.71
C LYS A 44 1.56 -2.14 17.26
N CYS A 45 1.26 -1.31 16.26
CA CYS A 45 1.46 -1.66 14.85
C CYS A 45 2.93 -2.03 14.52
N CYS A 46 3.90 -1.44 15.21
CA CYS A 46 5.33 -1.77 15.07
C CYS A 46 5.65 -3.23 15.47
N GLU A 47 4.96 -3.76 16.49
CA GLU A 47 5.12 -5.18 16.89
C GLU A 47 4.68 -6.13 15.76
N VAL A 48 3.61 -5.78 15.04
CA VAL A 48 3.13 -6.55 13.88
C VAL A 48 4.15 -6.55 12.74
N ILE A 49 4.72 -5.38 12.42
CA ILE A 49 5.76 -5.27 11.39
C ILE A 49 6.93 -6.19 11.74
N LYS A 50 7.44 -6.08 12.96
CA LYS A 50 8.56 -6.92 13.42
C LYS A 50 8.23 -8.41 13.33
N ASN A 51 7.07 -8.82 13.85
CA ASN A 51 6.64 -10.22 13.81
C ASN A 51 6.54 -10.76 12.39
N LEU A 52 5.97 -9.99 11.44
CA LEU A 52 5.88 -10.41 10.04
C LEU A 52 7.27 -10.49 9.37
N LYS A 53 8.18 -9.58 9.70
CA LYS A 53 9.57 -9.62 9.18
C LYS A 53 10.35 -10.82 9.72
N ASP A 54 10.10 -11.21 10.97
CA ASP A 54 10.78 -12.34 11.61
C ASP A 54 10.20 -13.70 11.14
N SER A 55 8.89 -13.77 10.89
CA SER A 55 8.20 -15.05 10.60
C SER A 55 7.97 -15.34 9.13
N CYS A 56 7.94 -14.32 8.27
CA CYS A 56 7.51 -14.45 6.88
C CYS A 56 8.53 -13.85 5.89
N LYS A 57 8.77 -14.54 4.77
CA LYS A 57 9.63 -14.02 3.69
C LYS A 57 8.83 -13.15 2.70
N ILE A 58 8.30 -12.04 3.20
CA ILE A 58 7.49 -11.08 2.44
C ILE A 58 8.05 -9.65 2.56
N ILE A 59 7.50 -8.74 1.75
CA ILE A 59 7.78 -7.31 1.85
C ILE A 59 6.74 -6.70 2.80
N VAL A 60 7.19 -5.99 3.84
CA VAL A 60 6.32 -5.35 4.82
C VAL A 60 6.63 -3.87 4.87
N GLY A 61 5.63 -3.03 4.69
CA GLY A 61 5.73 -1.59 4.82
C GLY A 61 4.84 -1.03 5.92
N ALA A 62 5.10 0.22 6.27
CA ALA A 62 4.29 0.99 7.20
C ALA A 62 3.45 2.03 6.47
N GLY A 63 2.15 2.02 6.69
CA GLY A 63 1.20 2.97 6.12
C GLY A 63 0.64 3.95 7.13
N THR A 64 0.03 5.04 6.65
CA THR A 64 -0.51 6.11 7.52
C THR A 64 0.59 6.73 8.40
N VAL A 65 1.83 6.77 7.91
CA VAL A 65 2.93 7.44 8.59
C VAL A 65 2.75 8.94 8.42
N LEU A 66 2.65 9.68 9.53
CA LEU A 66 2.30 11.10 9.53
C LEU A 66 3.48 12.03 9.84
N ASN A 67 4.58 11.50 10.34
CA ASN A 67 5.75 12.28 10.74
C ASN A 67 7.02 11.41 10.73
N ILE A 68 8.17 12.05 10.96
CA ILE A 68 9.49 11.39 10.98
C ILE A 68 9.61 10.39 12.13
N GLN A 69 8.99 10.64 13.28
CA GLN A 69 9.07 9.75 14.44
C GLN A 69 8.40 8.41 14.13
N ASP A 70 7.24 8.43 13.46
CA ASP A 70 6.55 7.23 13.01
C ASP A 70 7.34 6.49 11.92
N ALA A 71 7.92 7.22 10.97
CA ALA A 71 8.79 6.64 9.94
C ALA A 71 9.99 5.92 10.57
N ARG A 72 10.65 6.56 11.55
CA ARG A 72 11.78 5.97 12.28
C ARG A 72 11.37 4.70 13.01
N ARG A 73 10.28 4.74 13.79
CA ARG A 73 9.75 3.56 14.51
C ARG A 73 9.43 2.41 13.58
N ALA A 74 8.84 2.69 12.41
CA ALA A 74 8.57 1.68 11.39
C ALA A 74 9.85 1.03 10.86
N LEU A 75 10.85 1.84 10.50
CA LEU A 75 12.12 1.35 9.97
C LEU A 75 12.93 0.56 11.01
N ASP A 76 12.95 1.03 12.27
CA ASP A 76 13.57 0.33 13.39
C ASP A 76 12.90 -1.02 13.67
N SER A 77 11.61 -1.15 13.32
CA SER A 77 10.86 -2.42 13.40
C SER A 77 11.05 -3.33 12.17
N GLY A 78 11.87 -2.91 11.20
CA GLY A 78 12.21 -3.70 10.03
C GLY A 78 11.39 -3.42 8.76
N ALA A 79 10.59 -2.35 8.72
CA ALA A 79 9.84 -2.00 7.52
C ALA A 79 10.75 -1.81 6.29
N ASP A 80 10.31 -2.35 5.16
CA ASP A 80 10.97 -2.27 3.85
C ASP A 80 10.64 -0.96 3.12
N PHE A 81 9.45 -0.39 3.38
CA PHE A 81 8.98 0.86 2.79
C PHE A 81 8.04 1.64 3.72
N ILE A 82 7.96 2.95 3.50
CA ILE A 82 7.09 3.89 4.22
C ILE A 82 6.05 4.48 3.28
N VAL A 83 4.81 4.61 3.76
CA VAL A 83 3.69 5.23 3.03
C VAL A 83 3.02 6.29 3.90
N SER A 84 3.03 7.53 3.40
CA SER A 84 2.26 8.63 3.98
C SER A 84 0.96 8.86 3.20
N PRO A 85 -0.11 9.37 3.83
CA PRO A 85 -1.33 9.74 3.13
C PRO A 85 -1.24 11.13 2.47
N HIS A 86 -0.17 11.87 2.72
CA HIS A 86 0.07 13.24 2.24
C HIS A 86 1.55 13.42 1.85
N THR A 87 1.86 14.53 1.17
CA THR A 87 3.24 14.86 0.79
C THR A 87 3.93 15.58 1.93
N ASP A 88 4.99 14.99 2.45
CA ASP A 88 5.79 15.54 3.55
C ASP A 88 7.28 15.43 3.23
N ALA A 89 7.95 16.58 3.12
CA ALA A 89 9.36 16.63 2.77
C ALA A 89 10.26 16.01 3.86
N GLY A 90 9.87 16.11 5.13
CA GLY A 90 10.61 15.53 6.24
C GLY A 90 10.63 14.00 6.18
N ILE A 91 9.49 13.37 5.97
CA ILE A 91 9.37 11.91 5.80
C ILE A 91 10.15 11.45 4.56
N ILE A 92 10.00 12.15 3.42
CA ILE A 92 10.69 11.80 2.18
C ILE A 92 12.21 11.87 2.37
N ASN A 93 12.73 12.99 2.86
CA ASN A 93 14.16 13.19 3.06
C ASN A 93 14.72 12.16 4.06
N PHE A 94 14.04 11.94 5.19
CA PHE A 94 14.45 10.95 6.17
C PHE A 94 14.57 9.53 5.57
N CYS A 95 13.58 9.09 4.79
CA CYS A 95 13.63 7.77 4.16
C CYS A 95 14.76 7.68 3.13
N ARG A 96 14.97 8.74 2.34
CA ARG A 96 16.04 8.80 1.35
C ARG A 96 17.43 8.71 1.98
N GLU A 97 17.69 9.48 3.03
CA GLU A 97 18.96 9.47 3.78
C GLU A 97 19.24 8.08 4.38
N ASN A 98 18.20 7.32 4.71
CA ASN A 98 18.30 5.96 5.24
C ASN A 98 18.26 4.88 4.15
N ASN A 99 18.31 5.23 2.86
CA ASN A 99 18.21 4.30 1.73
C ASN A 99 16.97 3.41 1.75
N LYS A 100 15.83 3.96 2.18
CA LYS A 100 14.54 3.28 2.29
C LYS A 100 13.54 3.79 1.27
N ILE A 101 12.66 2.89 0.83
CA ILE A 101 11.60 3.23 -0.12
C ILE A 101 10.56 4.10 0.58
N VAL A 102 10.22 5.23 -0.03
CA VAL A 102 9.13 6.10 0.43
C VAL A 102 8.10 6.29 -0.68
N ILE A 103 6.84 6.10 -0.31
CA ILE A 103 5.66 6.31 -1.15
C ILE A 103 4.87 7.48 -0.56
N SER A 104 4.95 8.63 -1.21
CA SER A 104 4.35 9.88 -0.72
C SER A 104 2.90 10.02 -1.17
N GLY A 105 1.98 10.35 -0.28
CA GLY A 105 0.57 10.60 -0.63
C GLY A 105 0.35 11.91 -1.37
N ALA A 106 -0.55 11.91 -2.34
CA ALA A 106 -0.96 13.09 -3.10
C ALA A 106 -2.39 12.92 -3.65
N SER A 107 -3.07 14.04 -3.87
CA SER A 107 -4.37 14.09 -4.55
C SER A 107 -4.36 14.99 -5.78
N THR A 108 -3.36 15.86 -5.96
CA THR A 108 -3.26 16.84 -7.05
C THR A 108 -1.96 16.71 -7.86
N SER A 109 -1.93 17.23 -9.10
CA SER A 109 -0.73 17.26 -9.94
C SER A 109 0.44 17.99 -9.26
N ASN A 110 0.18 19.09 -8.56
CA ASN A 110 1.22 19.83 -7.83
C ASN A 110 1.85 19.00 -6.71
N GLU A 111 1.06 18.27 -5.93
CA GLU A 111 1.58 17.39 -4.87
C GLU A 111 2.38 16.22 -5.47
N ILE A 112 1.90 15.63 -6.57
CA ILE A 112 2.61 14.56 -7.27
C ILE A 112 3.99 15.03 -7.76
N VAL A 113 4.05 16.20 -8.40
CA VAL A 113 5.31 16.79 -8.88
C VAL A 113 6.21 17.17 -7.69
N SER A 114 5.65 17.67 -6.60
CA SER A 114 6.41 18.01 -5.39
C SER A 114 7.06 16.77 -4.78
N ALA A 115 6.29 15.69 -4.59
CA ALA A 115 6.81 14.43 -4.10
C ALA A 115 7.90 13.84 -5.01
N TYR A 116 7.72 13.91 -6.33
CA TYR A 116 8.74 13.47 -7.29
C TYR A 116 10.03 14.29 -7.19
N LYS A 117 9.93 15.63 -7.12
CA LYS A 117 11.10 16.52 -7.00
C LYS A 117 11.87 16.30 -5.69
N LEU A 118 11.14 16.01 -4.61
CA LEU A 118 11.73 15.60 -3.32
C LEU A 118 12.34 14.19 -3.37
N GLY A 119 12.08 13.44 -4.45
CA GLY A 119 12.64 12.13 -4.75
C GLY A 119 11.95 10.97 -4.06
N ALA A 120 10.63 11.07 -3.86
CA ALA A 120 9.83 9.90 -3.50
C ALA A 120 9.96 8.82 -4.59
N ASN A 121 10.04 7.55 -4.19
CA ASN A 121 10.17 6.44 -5.12
C ASN A 121 8.87 6.20 -5.91
N MET A 122 7.73 6.44 -5.25
CA MET A 122 6.39 6.35 -5.82
C MET A 122 5.49 7.41 -5.18
N VAL A 123 4.37 7.71 -5.85
CA VAL A 123 3.34 8.61 -5.33
C VAL A 123 2.03 7.85 -5.15
N LYS A 124 1.50 7.89 -3.93
CA LYS A 124 0.21 7.31 -3.57
C LYS A 124 -0.90 8.27 -3.96
N ILE A 125 -1.74 7.88 -4.91
CA ILE A 125 -2.98 8.60 -5.23
C ILE A 125 -4.05 8.12 -4.26
N PHE A 126 -4.54 9.04 -3.43
CA PHE A 126 -5.52 8.75 -2.39
C PHE A 126 -6.39 10.00 -2.10
N PRO A 127 -7.70 9.84 -1.81
CA PRO A 127 -8.54 8.65 -2.02
C PRO A 127 -8.99 8.53 -3.48
N ALA A 128 -8.43 7.58 -4.23
CA ALA A 128 -8.51 7.52 -5.69
C ALA A 128 -9.94 7.50 -6.24
N ASN A 129 -10.83 6.68 -5.68
CA ASN A 129 -12.22 6.58 -6.14
C ASN A 129 -13.01 7.88 -6.01
N ILE A 130 -12.66 8.75 -5.06
CA ILE A 130 -13.35 10.02 -4.81
C ILE A 130 -12.85 11.11 -5.75
N ILE A 131 -11.55 11.09 -6.08
CA ILE A 131 -10.90 12.14 -6.90
C ILE A 131 -10.89 11.84 -8.40
N GLY A 132 -11.71 10.88 -8.85
CA GLY A 132 -11.93 10.59 -10.28
C GLY A 132 -11.47 9.21 -10.76
N GLY A 133 -10.95 8.37 -9.86
CA GLY A 133 -10.68 6.96 -10.13
C GLY A 133 -9.68 6.71 -11.26
N PRO A 134 -9.86 5.65 -12.07
CA PRO A 134 -8.94 5.33 -13.17
C PRO A 134 -8.78 6.47 -14.19
N LYS A 135 -9.84 7.22 -14.47
CA LYS A 135 -9.79 8.40 -15.35
C LYS A 135 -8.81 9.46 -14.84
N TYR A 136 -8.80 9.71 -13.54
CA TYR A 136 -7.84 10.62 -12.93
C TYR A 136 -6.40 10.12 -13.07
N VAL A 137 -6.17 8.84 -12.81
CA VAL A 137 -4.84 8.23 -12.99
C VAL A 137 -4.36 8.39 -14.43
N LYS A 138 -5.21 8.08 -15.42
CA LYS A 138 -4.89 8.27 -16.83
C LYS A 138 -4.55 9.72 -17.17
N ALA A 139 -5.38 10.67 -16.71
CA ALA A 139 -5.18 12.10 -16.94
C ALA A 139 -3.88 12.64 -16.30
N ILE A 140 -3.46 12.09 -15.16
CA ILE A 140 -2.17 12.41 -14.54
C ILE A 140 -0.99 11.83 -15.33
N LYS A 141 -1.13 10.60 -15.83
CA LYS A 141 -0.07 9.90 -16.56
C LYS A 141 0.23 10.52 -17.92
N GLU A 142 -0.71 11.21 -18.54
CA GLU A 142 -0.53 11.93 -19.81
C GLU A 142 0.60 12.99 -19.74
N PRO A 143 0.56 13.99 -18.83
CA PRO A 143 1.65 14.94 -18.65
C PRO A 143 2.80 14.42 -17.77
N LEU A 144 2.57 13.42 -16.91
CA LEU A 144 3.55 12.89 -15.96
C LEU A 144 3.85 11.40 -16.19
N PRO A 145 4.32 10.98 -17.39
CA PRO A 145 4.53 9.57 -17.71
C PRO A 145 5.61 8.89 -16.87
N PHE A 146 6.54 9.67 -16.29
CA PHE A 146 7.59 9.19 -15.40
C PHE A 146 7.07 8.81 -14.00
N ALA A 147 5.94 9.38 -13.55
CA ALA A 147 5.43 9.19 -12.20
C ALA A 147 5.07 7.72 -11.95
N GLN A 148 5.60 7.14 -10.87
CA GLN A 148 5.29 5.80 -10.43
C GLN A 148 4.11 5.87 -9.46
N ILE A 149 2.94 5.41 -9.90
CA ILE A 149 1.68 5.63 -9.19
C ILE A 149 1.31 4.39 -8.38
N PHE A 150 1.08 4.58 -7.08
CA PHE A 150 0.44 3.63 -6.19
C PHE A 150 -1.00 4.06 -5.95
N VAL A 151 -2.01 3.30 -6.38
CA VAL A 151 -3.42 3.67 -6.21
C VAL A 151 -3.98 3.04 -4.95
N THR A 152 -4.65 3.85 -4.12
CA THR A 152 -5.44 3.34 -2.98
C THR A 152 -6.72 4.15 -2.80
N GLY A 153 -7.71 3.56 -2.11
CA GLY A 153 -9.02 4.17 -1.90
C GLY A 153 -10.03 3.66 -2.94
N GLY A 154 -10.89 2.74 -2.51
CA GLY A 154 -11.98 2.19 -3.33
C GLY A 154 -11.54 1.18 -4.40
N VAL A 155 -10.33 0.62 -4.34
CA VAL A 155 -9.91 -0.47 -5.23
C VAL A 155 -10.66 -1.76 -4.88
N ASN A 156 -11.26 -2.41 -5.88
CA ASN A 156 -12.01 -3.66 -5.75
C ASN A 156 -11.79 -4.58 -6.97
N LEU A 157 -12.42 -5.76 -6.98
CA LEU A 157 -12.28 -6.73 -8.07
C LEU A 157 -12.85 -6.22 -9.41
N GLU A 158 -13.76 -5.26 -9.41
CA GLU A 158 -14.38 -4.74 -10.63
C GLU A 158 -13.47 -3.71 -11.31
N ASN A 159 -12.75 -2.90 -10.53
CA ASN A 159 -11.98 -1.75 -11.05
C ASN A 159 -10.45 -1.89 -11.01
N CYS A 160 -9.90 -2.90 -10.33
CA CYS A 160 -8.44 -3.05 -10.17
C CYS A 160 -7.68 -3.08 -11.50
N ASN A 161 -8.21 -3.78 -12.52
CA ASN A 161 -7.59 -3.84 -13.84
C ASN A 161 -7.61 -2.49 -14.55
N GLU A 162 -8.69 -1.73 -14.39
CA GLU A 162 -8.80 -0.41 -15.02
C GLU A 162 -7.75 0.57 -14.47
N TYR A 163 -7.45 0.50 -13.17
CA TYR A 163 -6.36 1.30 -12.59
C TYR A 163 -4.99 0.96 -13.17
N ILE A 164 -4.66 -0.33 -13.28
CA ILE A 164 -3.37 -0.79 -13.84
C ILE A 164 -3.28 -0.38 -15.32
N SER A 165 -4.32 -0.63 -16.11
CA SER A 165 -4.40 -0.21 -17.52
C SER A 165 -4.36 1.31 -17.71
N SER A 166 -4.77 2.09 -16.70
CA SER A 166 -4.67 3.56 -16.69
C SER A 166 -3.28 4.08 -16.32
N GLY A 167 -2.33 3.18 -16.01
CA GLY A 167 -0.93 3.51 -15.74
C GLY A 167 -0.53 3.47 -14.27
N ALA A 168 -1.37 2.90 -13.39
CA ALA A 168 -0.96 2.58 -12.02
C ALA A 168 0.13 1.51 -12.03
N SER A 169 1.23 1.74 -11.31
CA SER A 169 2.32 0.78 -11.17
C SER A 169 2.06 -0.24 -10.06
N LEU A 170 1.17 0.11 -9.12
CA LEU A 170 0.84 -0.68 -7.94
C LEU A 170 -0.57 -0.30 -7.48
N ILE A 171 -1.33 -1.27 -6.98
CA ILE A 171 -2.64 -1.04 -6.35
C ILE A 171 -2.62 -1.52 -4.90
N GLY A 172 -3.24 -0.77 -4.00
CA GLY A 172 -3.40 -1.14 -2.61
C GLY A 172 -4.86 -1.43 -2.31
N VAL A 173 -5.13 -2.63 -1.81
CA VAL A 173 -6.48 -3.11 -1.51
C VAL A 173 -6.65 -3.22 -0.01
N ALA A 174 -7.71 -2.61 0.52
CA ALA A 174 -8.02 -2.62 1.95
C ALA A 174 -9.36 -3.34 2.19
N SER A 175 -10.46 -2.58 2.36
CA SER A 175 -11.78 -3.11 2.72
C SER A 175 -12.28 -4.25 1.81
N ALA A 176 -11.97 -4.23 0.51
CA ALA A 176 -12.38 -5.29 -0.42
C ALA A 176 -11.72 -6.66 -0.16
N LEU A 177 -10.59 -6.72 0.57
CA LEU A 177 -10.03 -7.99 1.04
C LEU A 177 -10.80 -8.54 2.24
N PHE A 178 -11.27 -7.65 3.11
CA PHE A 178 -11.81 -7.98 4.44
C PHE A 178 -13.35 -7.90 4.52
N SER A 179 -14.03 -7.67 3.39
CA SER A 179 -15.49 -7.63 3.35
C SER A 179 -16.07 -9.01 3.68
N ASN A 180 -16.87 -9.07 4.75
CA ASN A 180 -17.45 -10.30 5.26
C ASN A 180 -18.51 -10.85 4.30
N THR A 181 -18.49 -12.17 4.08
CA THR A 181 -19.70 -12.92 3.75
C THR A 181 -20.25 -13.51 5.04
N VAL A 182 -21.55 -13.36 5.25
CA VAL A 182 -22.24 -13.92 6.43
C VAL A 182 -22.08 -15.45 6.38
N ASN A 183 -21.69 -16.08 7.49
CA ASN A 183 -21.57 -17.54 7.70
C ASN A 183 -20.31 -18.28 7.20
N MET A 184 -19.19 -17.61 6.92
CA MET A 184 -17.90 -18.30 6.66
C MET A 184 -16.79 -17.86 7.63
N ASP A 185 -15.78 -18.72 7.78
CA ASP A 185 -14.53 -18.38 8.46
C ASP A 185 -13.88 -17.16 7.79
N LYS A 186 -13.72 -16.08 8.57
CA LYS A 186 -13.15 -14.81 8.11
C LYS A 186 -11.78 -14.99 7.47
N LYS A 187 -10.92 -15.85 8.01
CA LYS A 187 -9.58 -16.09 7.46
C LYS A 187 -9.69 -16.64 6.04
N LYS A 188 -10.55 -17.64 5.85
CA LYS A 188 -10.78 -18.29 4.55
C LYS A 188 -11.37 -17.34 3.52
N ILE A 189 -12.27 -16.43 3.92
CA ILE A 189 -12.80 -15.40 3.00
C ILE A 189 -11.67 -14.49 2.49
N ILE A 190 -10.82 -14.01 3.39
CA ILE A 190 -9.71 -13.11 3.04
C ILE A 190 -8.74 -13.81 2.08
N GLU A 191 -8.42 -15.07 2.35
CA GLU A 191 -7.57 -15.90 1.49
C GLU A 191 -8.15 -16.06 0.08
N ILE A 192 -9.46 -16.35 -0.03
CA ILE A 192 -10.18 -16.43 -1.32
C ILE A 192 -10.14 -15.10 -2.05
N ASN A 193 -10.42 -14.00 -1.36
CA ASN A 193 -10.42 -12.66 -1.96
C ASN A 193 -9.02 -12.29 -2.45
N ALA A 194 -7.99 -12.52 -1.64
CA ALA A 194 -6.60 -12.30 -2.02
C ALA A 194 -6.21 -13.08 -3.28
N ARG A 195 -6.59 -14.37 -3.39
CA ARG A 195 -6.37 -15.17 -4.61
C ARG A 195 -7.04 -14.56 -5.83
N LYS A 196 -8.31 -14.15 -5.72
CA LYS A 196 -9.05 -13.51 -6.83
C LYS A 196 -8.33 -12.26 -7.34
N PHE A 197 -7.79 -11.43 -6.44
CA PHE A 197 -7.01 -10.26 -6.84
C PHE A 197 -5.71 -10.64 -7.53
N ILE A 198 -4.97 -11.61 -7.00
CA ILE A 198 -3.72 -12.10 -7.61
C ILE A 198 -3.98 -12.64 -9.02
N GLU A 199 -5.01 -13.46 -9.21
CA GLU A 199 -5.39 -13.98 -10.53
C GLU A 199 -5.71 -12.86 -11.51
N LYS A 200 -6.50 -11.88 -11.05
CA LYS A 200 -6.95 -10.76 -11.89
C LYS A 200 -5.79 -9.85 -12.33
N VAL A 201 -4.82 -9.62 -11.44
CA VAL A 201 -3.63 -8.78 -11.71
C VAL A 201 -2.57 -9.50 -12.56
N LYS A 202 -2.53 -10.85 -12.51
CA LYS A 202 -1.67 -11.67 -13.39
C LYS A 202 -2.11 -11.69 -14.86
N GLN A 203 -3.37 -11.39 -15.14
CA GLN A 203 -3.95 -11.38 -16.50
C GLN A 203 -3.63 -10.09 -17.29
N ILE A 204 -2.96 -9.13 -16.67
CA ILE A 204 -2.54 -7.83 -17.25
C ILE A 204 -1.03 -7.85 -17.42
#